data_AF-A0A7Y8J7J0-F1
#
_entry.id   AF-A0A7Y8J7J0-F1
#
_cell.length_a   1.000
_cell.length_b   1.000
_cell.length_c   1.000
_cell.angle_alpha   90.00
_cell.angle_beta   90.00
_cell.angle_gamma   90.00
#
_symmetry.space_group_name_H-M   'P 1'
#
loop_
_entity.id
_entity.type
_entity.pdbx_description
1 polymer ?
#
loop_
_entity_poly.entity_id
_entity_poly.type
_entity_poly.pdbx_seq_one_letter_code
_entity_poly.pdbx_strand_id
1 'polypeptide(L)' 'MQTFIGNDGQYDIEDNGNVIQRMVDGFGRLTGMIKEYKDISKIPNPFDRDAIKNLLKLLNLYKYVS' A
#
# COMPACT_ATOMS: atom_id res chain seq x y z
N MET A 1 -7.50 -7.19 -5.72
CA MET A 1 -6.70 -6.96 -4.49
C MET A 1 -5.27 -7.46 -4.67
N GLN A 2 -4.28 -6.62 -4.39
CA GLN A 2 -2.86 -6.98 -4.46
C GLN A 2 -2.13 -6.56 -3.18
N THR A 3 -1.23 -7.40 -2.66
CA THR A 3 -0.51 -7.12 -1.42
C THR A 3 0.95 -6.76 -1.72
N PHE A 4 1.43 -5.68 -1.11
CA PHE A 4 2.82 -5.21 -1.14
C PHE A 4 3.39 -5.21 0.28
N ILE A 5 4.61 -5.71 0.46
CA ILE A 5 5.30 -5.65 1.76
C ILE A 5 6.38 -4.56 1.66
N GLY A 6 6.13 -3.45 2.33
CA GLY A 6 7.06 -2.34 2.45
C GLY A 6 7.86 -2.39 3.76
N ASN A 7 8.63 -1.34 4.01
CA ASN A 7 9.45 -1.22 5.20
C ASN A 7 8.61 -1.00 6.47
N ASP A 8 7.57 -0.17 6.38
CA ASP A 8 6.74 0.18 7.54
C ASP A 8 5.55 -0.77 7.72
N GLY A 9 5.20 -1.54 6.69
CA GLY A 9 3.97 -2.33 6.74
C GLY A 9 3.73 -3.25 5.58
N GLN A 10 2.74 -4.12 5.76
CA GLN A 10 2.04 -4.77 4.67
C GLN A 10 0.95 -3.82 4.17
N TYR A 11 0.85 -3.64 2.85
CA TYR A 11 -0.10 -2.76 2.19
C TYR A 11 -0.98 -3.61 1.28
N ASP A 12 -2.28 -3.66 1.57
CA ASP A 12 -3.26 -4.26 0.67
C ASP A 12 -3.89 -3.18 -0.19
N ILE A 13 -3.76 -3.34 -1.50
CA ILE A 13 -4.21 -2.40 -2.51
C ILE A 13 -5.50 -2.96 -3.12
N GLU A 14 -6.59 -2.23 -2.94
CA GLU A 14 -7.90 -2.55 -3.50
C GLU A 14 -8.00 -2.15 -4.97
N ASP A 15 -8.94 -2.74 -5.70
CA ASP A 15 -9.08 -2.52 -7.15
C ASP A 15 -9.55 -1.09 -7.51
N ASN A 16 -10.10 -0.38 -6.51
CA ASN A 16 -10.51 1.03 -6.56
C ASN A 16 -9.34 2.00 -6.26
N GLY A 17 -8.16 1.51 -5.89
CA GLY A 17 -6.98 2.31 -5.55
C GLY A 17 -6.83 2.66 -4.07
N ASN A 18 -7.74 2.24 -3.18
CA ASN A 18 -7.55 2.35 -1.74
C ASN A 18 -6.39 1.47 -1.26
N VAL A 19 -5.66 1.95 -0.26
CA VAL A 19 -4.52 1.22 0.32
C VAL A 19 -4.73 1.04 1.82
N ILE A 20 -4.73 -0.21 2.28
CA ILE A 20 -4.84 -0.58 3.69
C ILE A 20 -3.45 -1.00 4.17
N GLN A 21 -2.83 -0.22 5.05
CA GLN A 21 -1.58 -0.56 5.70
C GLN A 21 -1.83 -1.29 7.01
N ARG A 22 -1.20 -2.44 7.18
CA ARG A 22 -1.02 -3.14 8.45
C ARG A 22 0.43 -2.98 8.88
N MET A 23 0.65 -2.37 10.04
CA MET A 23 2.00 -2.13 10.55
C MET A 23 2.72 -3.44 10.84
N VAL A 24 4.01 -3.53 10.46
CA VAL A 24 4.83 -4.73 10.70
C VAL A 24 5.94 -4.51 11.72
N ASP A 25 6.11 -3.29 12.23
CA ASP A 25 6.98 -3.02 13.37
C ASP A 25 6.43 -3.67 14.66
N GLY A 26 7.30 -3.91 15.65
CA GLY A 26 6.92 -4.64 16.86
C GLY A 26 5.79 -3.99 17.67
N PHE A 27 5.67 -2.67 17.63
CA PHE A 27 4.62 -1.92 18.33
C PHE A 27 3.29 -1.99 17.56
N GLY A 28 3.33 -1.86 16.25
CA GLY A 28 2.21 -2.00 15.32
C GLY A 28 1.62 -3.40 15.32
N ARG A 29 2.46 -4.45 15.37
CA ARG A 29 2.00 -5.85 15.49
C ARG A 29 1.27 -6.12 16.80
N LEU A 30 1.77 -5.58 17.91
CA LEU A 30 1.15 -5.73 19.23
C LEU A 30 -0.19 -4.99 19.34
N THR A 31 -0.30 -3.83 18.70
CA THR A 31 -1.49 -2.97 18.77
C THR A 31 -2.53 -3.29 17.70
N GLY A 32 -2.18 -4.08 16.68
CA GLY A 32 -3.06 -4.35 15.54
C GLY A 32 -3.39 -3.08 14.74
N MET A 33 -2.51 -2.08 14.75
CA MET A 33 -2.77 -0.81 14.09
C MET A 33 -2.90 -0.99 12.57
N ILE A 34 -4.10 -0.70 12.08
CA ILE A 34 -4.43 -0.62 10.66
C ILE A 34 -4.61 0.85 10.29
N LYS A 35 -3.95 1.30 9.24
CA LYS A 35 -4.13 2.64 8.66
C LYS A 35 -4.68 2.51 7.25
N GLU A 36 -5.73 3.25 6.95
CA GLU A 36 -6.31 3.32 5.61
C GLU A 36 -5.88 4.61 4.92
N TYR A 37 -5.43 4.48 3.68
CA TYR A 37 -5.01 5.58 2.82
C TYR A 37 -5.86 5.58 1.55
N LYS A 38 -6.77 6.56 1.46
CA LYS A 38 -7.49 6.89 0.21
C LYS A 38 -6.63 7.67 -0.78
N ASP A 39 -5.51 8.21 -0.30
CA ASP A 39 -4.51 8.90 -1.09
C ASP A 39 -3.12 8.42 -0.67
N ILE A 40 -2.41 7.80 -1.61
CA ILE A 40 -1.06 7.25 -1.44
C ILE A 40 -0.08 8.33 -0.99
N SER A 41 -0.32 9.60 -1.35
CA SER A 41 0.53 10.73 -0.94
C SER A 41 0.67 10.88 0.59
N LYS A 42 -0.30 10.34 1.34
CA LYS A 42 -0.36 10.37 2.80
C LYS A 42 0.41 9.24 3.48
N ILE A 43 0.95 8.27 2.74
CA ILE A 43 1.81 7.21 3.30
C ILE A 43 3.12 7.85 3.77
N PRO A 44 3.46 7.81 5.07
CA PRO A 44 4.60 8.56 5.62
C PRO A 44 5.93 8.17 4.99
N ASN A 45 6.19 6.86 4.87
CA ASN A 45 7.42 6.35 4.30
C ASN A 45 7.50 6.65 2.80
N PRO A 46 8.48 7.45 2.35
CA PRO A 46 8.60 7.85 0.95
C PRO A 46 8.97 6.67 0.03
N PHE A 47 9.72 5.68 0.52
CA PHE A 47 10.09 4.50 -0.28
C PHE A 47 8.86 3.62 -0.54
N ASP A 48 8.09 3.33 0.52
CA ASP A 48 6.89 2.52 0.40
C ASP A 48 5.84 3.22 -0.48
N ARG A 49 5.72 4.56 -0.32
CA ARG A 49 4.86 5.42 -1.15
C ARG A 49 5.21 5.32 -2.64
N ASP A 50 6.48 5.48 -3.00
CA ASP A 50 6.91 5.43 -4.39
C ASP A 50 6.78 4.03 -5.00
N ALA A 51 7.07 2.98 -4.23
CA ALA A 51 6.88 1.60 -4.65
C ALA A 51 5.41 1.30 -4.97
N ILE A 52 4.48 1.66 -4.06
CA ILE A 52 3.03 1.48 -4.26
C ILE A 52 2.53 2.30 -5.44
N LYS A 53 3.00 3.54 -5.60
CA LYS A 53 2.65 4.40 -6.74
C LYS A 53 3.06 3.77 -8.08
N ASN A 54 4.26 3.18 -8.14
CA ASN A 54 4.73 2.51 -9.36
C ASN A 54 3.97 1.20 -9.63
N LEU A 55 3.65 0.43 -8.58
CA LEU A 55 2.82 -0.77 -8.71
C LEU A 55 1.44 -0.47 -9.30
N LEU A 56 0.77 0.58 -8.81
CA LEU A 56 -0.53 1.01 -9.34
C LEU A 56 -0.48 1.46 -10.80
N LYS A 57 0.59 2.14 -11.21
CA LYS A 57 0.81 2.49 -12.62
C LYS A 57 0.92 1.23 -13.48
N LEU A 58 1.73 0.26 -13.05
CA LEU A 58 1.87 -1.01 -13.75
C LEU A 58 0.53 -1.74 -13.87
N LEU A 59 -0.22 -1.87 -12.77
CA LEU A 59 -1.54 -2.49 -12.77
C LEU A 59 -2.52 -1.81 -13.74
N ASN A 60 -2.54 -0.49 -13.77
CA ASN A 60 -3.39 0.24 -14.72
C ASN A 60 -2.97 -0.01 -16.16
N LEU A 61 -1.67 -0.06 -16.47
CA LEU A 61 -1.20 -0.40 -17.82
C LEU A 61 -1.68 -1.80 -18.25
N TYR A 62 -1.60 -2.80 -17.38
CA TYR A 62 -2.10 -4.15 -17.67
C TYR A 62 -3.63 -4.19 -17.85
N LYS A 63 -4.41 -3.34 -17.17
CA LYS A 63 -5.87 -3.23 -17.39
C LYS A 63 -6.24 -2.70 -18.78
N TYR A 64 -5.39 -1.88 -19.40
CA TYR A 64 -5.65 -1.33 -20.74
C TYR A 64 -5.13 -2.23 -21.87
N VAL A 65 -4.26 -3.18 -21.56
CA VAL A 65 -3.64 -4.09 -22.54
C VAL A 65 -4.44 -5.40 -22.71
N SER A 66 -5.55 -5.57 -22.01
CA SER A 66 -6.45 -6.75 -22.09
C SER A 66 -7.55 -6.62 -23.14
#